data_AF-A0A0K1EPG5-F1
#
_entry.id   AF-A0A0K1EPG5-F1
#
_cell.length_a   1.000
_cell.length_b   1.000
_cell.length_c   1.000
_cell.angle_alpha   90.00
_cell.angle_beta   90.00
_cell.angle_gamma   90.00
#
_symmetry.space_group_name_H-M   'P 1'
#
loop_
_entity.id
_entity.type
_entity.pdbx_description
1 polymer ?
#
loop_
_entity_poly.entity_id
_entity_poly.type
_entity_poly.pdbx_seq_one_letter_code
_entity_poly.pdbx_strand_id
1 'polypeptide(L)'
;MRARARSSRRWPTVRALSTPALSSLVALLVSASTGCGHPATRDECEAIFQRTVELELRDQNITDPKIVAERTATVREARGEALISRCVGRRITDKAVACVGKANNADEVDHCLR
;
A
#
# COMPACT_ATOMS: atom_id res chain seq x y z
N MET A 1 -33.07 49.75 16.28
CA MET A 1 -33.67 48.94 17.36
C MET A 1 -33.83 47.50 16.88
N ARG A 2 -33.73 46.54 17.81
CA ARG A 2 -33.62 45.07 17.68
C ARG A 2 -34.75 44.48 16.80
N ALA A 3 -34.61 43.33 16.11
CA ALA A 3 -34.42 42.02 16.71
C ALA A 3 -34.07 40.90 15.69
N ARG A 4 -33.41 39.85 16.19
CA ARG A 4 -33.17 38.53 15.58
C ARG A 4 -34.40 37.62 15.74
N ALA A 5 -34.65 36.73 14.78
CA ALA A 5 -35.37 35.45 14.97
C ALA A 5 -34.94 34.51 13.81
N ARG A 6 -34.08 33.49 13.98
CA ARG A 6 -34.17 32.19 14.66
C ARG A 6 -35.12 31.17 13.99
N SER A 7 -34.49 30.24 13.28
CA SER A 7 -34.82 28.81 13.09
C SER A 7 -36.27 28.36 12.88
N SER A 8 -36.49 27.52 11.86
CA SER A 8 -36.57 26.07 12.10
C SER A 8 -36.76 25.31 10.79
N ARG A 9 -35.91 24.30 10.62
CA ARG A 9 -35.96 23.29 9.57
C ARG A 9 -37.23 22.46 9.76
N ARG A 10 -38.06 22.37 8.73
CA ARG A 10 -39.13 21.39 8.61
C ARG A 10 -39.01 20.74 7.24
N TRP A 11 -38.28 19.63 7.18
CA TRP A 11 -38.27 18.78 6.00
C TRP A 11 -39.05 17.51 6.32
N PRO A 12 -39.88 17.04 5.37
CA PRO A 12 -40.96 16.12 5.63
C PRO A 12 -40.49 14.68 5.79
N THR A 13 -41.23 13.97 6.65
CA THR A 13 -41.24 12.53 6.84
C THR A 13 -41.45 11.78 5.52
N VAL A 14 -40.47 10.97 5.12
CA VAL A 14 -40.66 9.90 4.15
C VAL A 14 -40.66 8.55 4.87
N ARG A 15 -41.66 7.76 4.49
CA ARG A 15 -42.13 6.52 5.11
C ARG A 15 -41.12 5.39 5.03
N ALA A 16 -41.32 4.48 5.97
CA ALA A 16 -40.58 3.26 6.23
C ALA A 16 -40.74 2.16 5.16
N LEU A 17 -39.85 1.17 5.31
CA LEU A 17 -39.94 -0.25 4.96
C LEU A 17 -39.50 -0.70 3.55
N SER A 18 -38.31 -1.30 3.49
CA SER A 18 -38.08 -2.66 2.95
C SER A 18 -36.65 -3.16 3.25
N THR A 19 -36.55 -4.30 3.95
CA THR A 19 -35.36 -5.14 4.21
C THR A 19 -35.24 -6.24 3.13
N PRO A 20 -34.03 -6.71 2.75
CA PRO A 20 -33.27 -7.71 3.54
C PRO A 20 -31.77 -7.33 3.66
N ALA A 21 -31.16 -7.35 4.84
CA ALA A 21 -30.49 -8.51 5.45
C ALA A 21 -29.48 -9.22 4.50
N LEU A 22 -28.21 -9.27 4.95
CA LEU A 22 -27.02 -9.99 4.43
C LEU A 22 -26.15 -9.30 3.35
N SER A 23 -25.06 -8.66 3.78
CA SER A 23 -23.69 -9.20 3.59
C SER A 23 -22.61 -8.17 3.89
N SER A 24 -21.86 -8.47 4.96
CA SER A 24 -20.45 -8.13 5.20
C SER A 24 -20.02 -6.66 5.19
N LEU A 25 -20.07 -6.06 6.39
CA LEU A 25 -18.99 -5.18 6.84
C LEU A 25 -17.63 -5.90 6.66
N VAL A 26 -16.83 -5.47 5.69
CA VAL A 26 -15.38 -5.70 5.73
C VAL A 26 -14.76 -4.48 6.38
N ALA A 27 -14.81 -4.44 7.70
CA ALA A 27 -13.95 -3.57 8.48
C ALA A 27 -12.55 -4.21 8.49
N LEU A 28 -11.69 -3.79 7.55
CA LEU A 28 -10.29 -4.19 7.58
C LEU A 28 -9.60 -3.42 8.73
N LEU A 29 -9.58 -4.03 9.91
CA LEU A 29 -8.75 -3.59 11.03
C LEU A 29 -7.27 -3.72 10.64
N VAL A 30 -6.62 -2.61 10.31
CA VAL A 30 -5.16 -2.53 10.29
C VAL A 30 -4.68 -2.44 11.74
N SER A 31 -4.38 -3.60 12.33
CA SER A 31 -3.76 -3.71 13.64
C SER A 31 -2.34 -3.15 13.59
N ALA A 32 -2.15 -1.94 14.11
CA ALA A 32 -0.85 -1.32 14.32
C ALA A 32 -0.13 -1.91 15.56
N SER A 33 0.27 -3.18 15.52
CA SER A 33 1.42 -3.60 16.36
C SER A 33 2.68 -2.85 15.92
N THR A 34 3.13 -1.97 16.80
CA THR A 34 4.41 -1.28 16.79
C THR A 34 5.50 -2.30 17.11
N GLY A 35 5.95 -3.03 16.09
CA GLY A 35 7.20 -3.76 16.17
C GLY A 35 8.33 -2.74 16.18
N CYS A 36 9.24 -2.80 17.16
CA CYS A 36 10.52 -2.11 17.04
C CYS A 36 11.22 -2.70 15.82
N GLY A 37 11.25 -1.97 14.71
CA GLY A 37 11.85 -2.46 13.47
C GLY A 37 13.32 -2.85 13.66
N HIS A 38 13.80 -3.75 12.81
CA HIS A 38 15.20 -4.17 12.73
C HIS A 38 15.90 -3.42 11.60
N PRO A 39 17.24 -3.37 11.59
CA PRO A 39 17.97 -2.97 10.40
C PRO A 39 17.65 -3.93 9.25
N ALA A 40 17.35 -3.39 8.07
CA ALA A 40 17.07 -4.17 6.88
C ALA A 40 18.31 -4.96 6.47
N THR A 41 18.11 -6.25 6.28
CA THR A 41 19.12 -7.17 5.75
C THR A 41 19.26 -7.00 4.25
N ARG A 42 20.36 -7.51 3.69
CA ARG A 42 20.56 -7.50 2.24
C ARG A 42 19.45 -8.26 1.50
N ASP A 43 19.02 -9.39 2.04
CA ASP A 43 17.99 -10.24 1.42
C ASP A 43 16.61 -9.58 1.43
N GLU A 44 16.29 -8.80 2.46
CA GLU A 44 15.04 -8.03 2.49
C GLU A 44 15.07 -6.89 1.47
N CYS A 45 16.19 -6.19 1.39
CA CYS A 45 16.38 -5.14 0.39
C CYS A 45 16.35 -5.70 -1.05
N GLU A 46 16.87 -6.90 -1.24
CA GLU A 46 16.76 -7.66 -2.49
C GLU A 46 15.31 -7.93 -2.85
N ALA A 47 14.56 -8.52 -1.92
CA ALA A 47 13.17 -8.89 -2.12
C ALA A 47 12.29 -7.66 -2.40
N ILE A 48 12.52 -6.56 -1.67
CA ILE A 48 11.84 -5.29 -1.90
C ILE A 48 12.16 -4.74 -3.28
N PHE A 49 13.45 -4.68 -3.66
CA PHE A 49 13.86 -4.20 -4.98
C PHE A 49 13.22 -5.01 -6.10
N GLN A 50 13.28 -6.34 -6.02
CA GLN A 50 12.71 -7.21 -7.04
C GLN A 50 11.19 -7.01 -7.15
N ARG A 51 10.50 -6.90 -6.01
CA ARG A 51 9.05 -6.66 -6.00
C ARG A 51 8.70 -5.29 -6.59
N THR A 52 9.43 -4.24 -6.25
CA THR A 52 9.23 -2.90 -6.82
C THR A 52 9.40 -2.91 -8.33
N VAL A 53 10.48 -3.50 -8.85
CA VAL A 53 10.74 -3.55 -10.30
C VAL A 53 9.67 -4.36 -11.02
N GLU A 54 9.26 -5.51 -10.48
CA GLU A 54 8.15 -6.28 -11.04
C GLU A 54 6.87 -5.44 -11.14
N LEU A 55 6.52 -4.72 -10.07
CA LEU A 55 5.34 -3.87 -10.04
C LEU A 55 5.45 -2.69 -11.02
N GLU A 56 6.59 -2.02 -11.12
CA GLU A 56 6.84 -0.95 -12.12
C GLU A 56 6.67 -1.45 -13.56
N LEU A 57 7.10 -2.69 -13.84
CA LEU A 57 6.94 -3.30 -15.16
C LEU A 57 5.48 -3.66 -15.44
N ARG A 58 4.77 -4.19 -14.44
CA ARG A 58 3.34 -4.49 -14.53
C ARG A 58 2.50 -3.24 -14.76
N ASP A 59 2.84 -2.13 -14.12
CA ASP A 59 2.18 -0.82 -14.34
C ASP A 59 2.38 -0.33 -15.79
N GLN A 60 3.47 -0.75 -16.44
CA GLN A 60 3.72 -0.52 -17.88
C GLN A 60 3.08 -1.56 -18.80
N ASN A 61 2.18 -2.42 -18.28
CA ASN A 61 1.59 -3.57 -18.98
C ASN A 61 2.61 -4.63 -19.45
N ILE A 62 3.82 -4.64 -18.89
CA ILE A 62 4.83 -5.67 -19.14
C ILE A 62 4.61 -6.77 -18.10
N THR A 63 3.88 -7.81 -18.51
CA THR A 63 3.47 -8.93 -17.64
C THR A 63 4.00 -10.30 -18.07
N ASP A 64 4.62 -10.38 -19.26
CA ASP A 64 5.25 -11.61 -19.72
C ASP A 64 6.42 -11.98 -18.79
N PRO A 65 6.44 -13.20 -18.21
CA PRO A 65 7.42 -13.55 -17.18
C PRO A 65 8.86 -13.57 -17.70
N LYS A 66 9.09 -13.85 -18.99
CA LYS A 66 10.44 -13.83 -19.57
C LYS A 66 10.93 -12.39 -19.73
N ILE A 67 10.06 -11.51 -20.24
CA ILE A 67 10.39 -10.09 -20.41
C ILE A 67 10.57 -9.40 -19.05
N VAL A 68 9.74 -9.75 -18.06
CA VAL A 68 9.89 -9.23 -16.69
C VAL A 68 11.22 -9.65 -16.09
N ALA A 69 11.60 -10.93 -16.23
CA ALA A 69 12.88 -11.43 -15.73
C ALA A 69 14.07 -10.73 -16.42
N GLU A 70 14.05 -10.60 -17.74
CA GLU A 70 15.08 -9.91 -18.52
C GLU A 70 15.23 -8.45 -18.09
N ARG A 71 14.13 -7.69 -18.05
CA ARG A 71 14.16 -6.27 -17.66
C ARG A 71 14.56 -6.09 -16.22
N THR A 72 14.12 -6.97 -15.32
CA THR A 72 14.54 -6.94 -13.92
C THR A 72 16.05 -7.15 -13.80
N ALA A 73 16.61 -8.09 -14.57
CA ALA A 73 18.06 -8.29 -14.62
C ALA A 73 18.80 -7.06 -15.19
N THR A 74 18.29 -6.43 -16.24
CA THR A 74 18.90 -5.19 -16.77
C THR A 74 18.89 -4.06 -15.73
N VAL A 75 17.77 -3.86 -15.03
CA VAL A 75 17.66 -2.84 -13.98
C VAL A 75 18.59 -3.19 -12.81
N ARG A 76 18.70 -4.48 -12.49
CA ARG A 76 19.59 -5.01 -11.47
C ARG A 76 21.04 -4.67 -11.75
N GLU A 77 21.51 -4.93 -12.96
CA GLU A 77 22.88 -4.64 -13.38
C GLU A 77 23.17 -3.14 -13.43
N ALA A 78 22.22 -2.33 -13.91
CA ALA A 78 22.42 -0.90 -14.08
C ALA A 78 22.42 -0.12 -12.76
N ARG A 79 21.54 -0.49 -11.80
CA ARG A 79 21.32 0.30 -10.57
C ARG A 79 21.05 -0.50 -9.30
N GLY A 80 20.97 -1.83 -9.38
CA GLY A 80 20.57 -2.67 -8.26
C GLY A 80 21.44 -2.49 -7.02
N GLU A 81 22.76 -2.64 -7.16
CA GLU A 81 23.68 -2.57 -6.02
C GLU A 81 23.64 -1.21 -5.30
N ALA A 82 23.53 -0.12 -6.07
CA ALA A 82 23.39 1.23 -5.51
C ALA A 82 22.04 1.42 -4.77
N LEU A 83 20.96 0.77 -5.20
CA LEU A 83 19.66 0.86 -4.55
C LEU A 83 19.61 0.00 -3.27
N ILE A 84 20.12 -1.21 -3.33
CA ILE A 84 20.15 -2.16 -2.20
C ILE A 84 21.04 -1.64 -1.09
N SER A 85 22.24 -1.15 -1.42
CA SER A 85 23.17 -0.62 -0.41
C SER A 85 22.60 0.58 0.35
N ARG A 86 21.72 1.38 -0.27
CA ARG A 86 20.99 2.46 0.41
C ARG A 86 19.83 1.96 1.29
N CYS A 87 19.33 0.76 1.04
CA CYS A 87 18.30 0.12 1.84
C CYS A 87 18.91 -0.60 3.06
N VAL A 88 20.04 -1.28 2.89
CA VAL A 88 20.67 -2.08 3.96
C VAL A 88 20.94 -1.22 5.21
N GLY A 89 20.54 -1.72 6.37
CA GLY A 89 20.68 -1.03 7.64
C GLY A 89 19.59 0.00 7.94
N ARG A 90 18.73 0.38 6.98
CA ARG A 90 17.55 1.19 7.27
C ARG A 90 16.60 0.43 8.19
N ARG A 91 15.91 1.17 9.07
CA ARG A 91 14.91 0.56 9.94
C ARG A 91 13.69 0.12 9.13
N ILE A 92 13.37 -1.17 9.20
CA ILE A 92 12.18 -1.78 8.60
C ILE A 92 11.50 -2.69 9.63
N THR A 93 10.22 -2.98 9.45
CA THR A 93 9.48 -3.92 10.29
C THR A 93 9.08 -5.14 9.46
N ASP A 94 8.90 -6.29 10.11
CA ASP A 94 8.37 -7.50 9.45
C ASP A 94 7.04 -7.23 8.75
N LYS A 95 6.24 -6.31 9.30
CA LYS A 95 4.99 -5.85 8.70
C LYS A 95 5.18 -5.08 7.41
N ALA A 96 6.18 -4.19 7.37
CA ALA A 96 6.50 -3.45 6.16
C ALA A 96 6.94 -4.42 5.07
N VAL A 97 7.80 -5.40 5.39
CA VAL A 97 8.19 -6.46 4.45
C VAL A 97 6.97 -7.26 3.97
N ALA A 98 6.10 -7.68 4.88
CA ALA A 98 4.87 -8.38 4.53
C ALA A 98 3.87 -7.53 3.72
N CYS A 99 3.85 -6.21 3.94
CA CYS A 99 3.06 -5.25 3.18
C CYS A 99 3.57 -5.16 1.73
N VAL A 100 4.89 -5.03 1.53
CA VAL A 100 5.52 -5.02 0.20
C VAL A 100 5.18 -6.28 -0.60
N GLY A 101 5.21 -7.45 0.04
CA GLY A 101 4.83 -8.72 -0.60
C GLY A 101 3.38 -8.78 -1.09
N LYS A 102 2.50 -7.93 -0.56
CA LYS A 102 1.07 -7.85 -0.91
C LYS A 102 0.71 -6.63 -1.76
N ALA A 103 1.65 -5.71 -1.97
CA ALA A 103 1.43 -4.49 -2.74
C ALA A 103 1.07 -4.81 -4.20
N ASN A 104 0.18 -4.02 -4.80
CA ASN A 104 -0.34 -4.20 -6.16
C ASN A 104 0.34 -3.32 -7.20
N ASN A 105 1.03 -2.26 -6.77
CA ASN A 105 1.75 -1.30 -7.60
C ASN A 105 2.93 -0.70 -6.81
N ALA A 106 3.83 0.02 -7.49
CA ALA A 106 5.02 0.58 -6.86
C ALA A 106 4.71 1.64 -5.79
N ASP A 107 3.62 2.40 -5.93
CA ASP A 107 3.21 3.42 -4.95
C ASP A 107 2.80 2.78 -3.61
N GLU A 108 2.10 1.64 -3.65
CA GLU A 108 1.77 0.87 -2.44
C GLU A 108 3.03 0.39 -1.71
N VAL A 109 4.10 0.02 -2.43
CA VAL A 109 5.39 -0.35 -1.82
C VAL A 109 5.99 0.83 -1.06
N ASP A 110 5.97 2.04 -1.64
CA ASP A 110 6.43 3.25 -0.96
C ASP A 110 5.61 3.56 0.30
N HIS A 111 4.29 3.35 0.25
CA HIS A 111 3.43 3.46 1.44
C HIS A 111 3.76 2.43 2.53
N CYS A 112 4.20 1.21 2.16
CA CYS A 112 4.60 0.19 3.13
C CYS A 112 5.90 0.55 3.88
N LEU A 113 6.77 1.36 3.28
CA LEU A 113 8.14 1.64 3.75
C LEU A 113 8.33 3.04 4.38
N ARG A 114 7.23 3.81 4.49
CA ARG A 114 7.18 5.11 5.15
C ARG A 114 7.13 5.02 6.68
#